data_AF-A0A949RSN6-F1
#
_entry.id   AF-A0A949RSN6-F1
#
_cell.length_a   1.000
_cell.length_b   1.000
_cell.length_c   1.000
_cell.angle_alpha   90.00
_cell.angle_beta   90.00
_cell.angle_gamma   90.00
#
_symmetry.space_group_name_H-M   'P 1'
#
loop_
_entity.id
_entity.type
_entity.pdbx_description
1 polymer ?
#
loop_
_entity_poly.entity_id
_entity_poly.type
_entity_poly.pdbx_seq_one_letter_code
_entity_poly.pdbx_strand_id
1 'polypeptide(L)'
;MILLAVLLAAAGPAPFHFERIVRVPAADFEALPLAVKNRPATVELEYEMRKGGAGVRIAVMPESEVGRFRAGRDPEEVASGTFEKSGRLKFHVSTPGDYVVVVDNRLEPQARATVDVRGVVTYDPGPREARYLSRGRKAVVITLSLGIFVAVAWLAGRRLWGIGLANEEREPPPYV
;
A
#
# COMPACT_ATOMS: atom_id res chain seq x y z
N MET A 1 13.81 -22.92 -5.45
CA MET A 1 12.33 -22.83 -5.56
C MET A 1 11.62 -22.33 -4.31
N ILE A 2 12.11 -22.62 -3.08
CA ILE A 2 11.49 -22.12 -1.82
C ILE A 2 11.59 -20.58 -1.69
N LEU A 3 12.73 -19.99 -2.07
CA LEU A 3 12.94 -18.53 -2.05
C LEU A 3 11.95 -17.77 -2.96
N LEU A 4 11.56 -18.37 -4.10
CA LEU A 4 10.60 -17.78 -5.03
C LEU A 4 9.16 -17.81 -4.47
N ALA A 5 8.81 -18.86 -3.72
CA ALA A 5 7.50 -18.99 -3.07
C ALA A 5 7.34 -18.03 -1.88
N VAL A 6 8.43 -17.72 -1.17
CA VAL A 6 8.44 -16.69 -0.11
C VAL A 6 8.32 -15.29 -0.70
N LEU A 7 8.95 -15.02 -1.85
CA LEU A 7 8.85 -13.71 -2.52
C LEU A 7 7.44 -13.42 -3.05
N LEU A 8 6.74 -14.42 -3.61
CA LEU A 8 5.37 -14.24 -4.11
C LEU A 8 4.33 -14.01 -3.00
N ALA A 9 4.61 -14.44 -1.77
CA ALA A 9 3.70 -14.24 -0.63
C ALA A 9 3.77 -12.83 -0.03
N ALA A 10 4.73 -12.00 -0.47
CA ALA A 10 4.90 -10.62 0.00
C ALA A 10 4.15 -9.57 -0.83
N ALA A 11 3.43 -9.98 -1.88
CA ALA A 11 2.61 -9.09 -2.70
C ALA A 11 1.39 -8.61 -1.90
N GLY A 12 1.52 -7.48 -1.22
CA GLY A 12 0.41 -6.76 -0.60
C GLY A 12 -0.58 -6.23 -1.65
N PRO A 13 -1.79 -5.80 -1.22
CA PRO A 13 -2.73 -5.18 -2.13
C PRO A 13 -2.10 -3.94 -2.78
N ALA A 14 -2.20 -3.85 -4.10
CA ALA A 14 -1.72 -2.69 -4.82
C ALA A 14 -2.53 -1.44 -4.43
N PRO A 15 -1.87 -0.28 -4.24
CA PRO A 15 -2.57 0.98 -4.03
C PRO A 15 -3.44 1.34 -5.24
N PHE A 16 -4.58 1.96 -4.98
CA PHE A 16 -5.43 2.50 -6.03
C PHE A 16 -5.04 3.96 -6.30
N HIS A 17 -4.72 4.27 -7.55
CA HIS A 17 -4.32 5.60 -7.98
C HIS A 17 -5.40 6.23 -8.85
N PHE A 18 -5.62 7.52 -8.69
CA PHE A 18 -6.47 8.30 -9.58
C PHE A 18 -5.89 9.69 -9.84
N GLU A 19 -6.19 10.23 -11.01
CA GLU A 19 -5.82 11.57 -11.43
C GLU A 19 -7.01 12.15 -12.22
N ARG A 20 -7.40 13.38 -11.90
CA ARG A 20 -8.54 14.02 -12.55
C ARG A 20 -8.35 15.52 -12.64
N ILE A 21 -8.63 16.06 -13.83
CA ILE A 21 -8.71 17.49 -14.04
C ILE A 21 -10.17 17.93 -13.83
N VAL A 22 -10.37 18.88 -12.93
CA VAL A 22 -11.67 19.35 -12.48
C VAL A 22 -11.82 20.81 -12.84
N ARG A 23 -12.96 21.18 -13.41
CA ARG A 23 -13.29 22.58 -13.70
C ARG A 23 -14.36 23.03 -12.71
N VAL A 24 -14.01 23.95 -11.83
CA VAL A 24 -14.91 24.46 -10.81
C VAL A 24 -15.42 25.84 -11.22
N PRO A 25 -16.74 26.09 -11.23
CA PRO A 25 -17.29 27.41 -11.47
C PRO A 25 -16.83 28.44 -10.43
N ALA A 26 -16.99 29.72 -10.75
CA ALA A 26 -16.78 30.80 -9.77
C ALA A 26 -17.88 30.73 -8.70
N ALA A 27 -17.52 31.03 -7.45
CA ALA A 27 -18.41 31.01 -6.29
C ALA A 27 -19.10 29.65 -6.05
N ASP A 28 -18.51 28.54 -6.51
CA ASP A 28 -19.11 27.21 -6.43
C ASP A 28 -18.07 26.14 -6.05
N PHE A 29 -18.50 24.88 -5.98
CA PHE A 29 -17.64 23.73 -5.72
C PHE A 29 -17.98 22.55 -6.63
N GLU A 30 -17.02 21.66 -6.83
CA GLU A 30 -17.23 20.37 -7.51
C GLU A 30 -16.95 19.22 -6.55
N ALA A 31 -17.75 18.17 -6.63
CA ALA A 31 -17.62 16.97 -5.81
C ALA A 31 -17.19 15.78 -6.67
N LEU A 32 -16.05 15.19 -6.32
CA LEU A 32 -15.50 14.01 -6.98
C LEU A 32 -15.75 12.77 -6.14
N PRO A 33 -16.31 11.69 -6.72
CA PRO A 33 -16.50 10.46 -5.97
C PRO A 33 -15.16 9.83 -5.58
N LEU A 34 -15.05 9.45 -4.31
CA LEU A 34 -13.94 8.71 -3.71
C LEU A 34 -14.52 7.50 -2.97
N ALA A 35 -14.56 6.36 -3.65
CA ALA A 35 -15.08 5.14 -3.05
C ALA A 35 -13.98 4.41 -2.24
N VAL A 36 -14.16 4.31 -0.92
CA VAL A 36 -13.28 3.53 -0.04
C VAL A 36 -14.02 2.24 0.34
N LYS A 37 -13.84 1.19 -0.47
CA LYS A 37 -14.66 -0.03 -0.36
C LYS A 37 -14.03 -1.08 0.56
N ASN A 38 -14.90 -1.81 1.25
CA ASN A 38 -14.65 -3.08 1.96
C ASN A 38 -13.75 -3.04 3.21
N ARG A 39 -12.83 -2.07 3.35
CA ARG A 39 -11.88 -2.01 4.48
C ARG A 39 -11.30 -0.61 4.68
N PRO A 40 -10.78 -0.31 5.88
CA PRO A 40 -10.10 0.94 6.15
C PRO A 40 -8.97 1.22 5.17
N ALA A 41 -8.67 2.50 4.95
CA ALA A 41 -7.62 2.92 4.05
C ALA A 41 -6.98 4.23 4.47
N THR A 42 -5.69 4.38 4.15
CA THR A 42 -5.01 5.67 4.14
C THR A 42 -5.16 6.29 2.76
N VAL A 43 -5.64 7.53 2.71
CA VAL A 43 -5.79 8.30 1.49
C VAL A 43 -4.78 9.44 1.49
N GLU A 44 -4.01 9.55 0.42
CA GLU A 44 -3.15 10.68 0.13
C GLU A 44 -3.71 11.41 -1.08
N LEU A 45 -4.00 12.70 -0.94
CA LEU A 45 -4.46 13.58 -2.00
C LEU A 45 -3.44 14.68 -2.24
N GLU A 46 -3.19 14.99 -3.49
CA GLU A 46 -2.41 16.13 -3.93
C GLU A 46 -3.20 16.89 -4.98
N TYR A 47 -3.13 18.21 -4.94
CA TYR A 47 -3.81 19.03 -5.93
C TYR A 47 -2.93 20.19 -6.40
N GLU A 48 -3.13 20.59 -7.64
CA GLU A 48 -2.45 21.71 -8.26
C GLU A 48 -3.42 22.48 -9.17
N MET A 49 -3.63 23.76 -8.88
CA MET A 49 -4.41 24.64 -9.73
C MET A 49 -3.63 24.96 -11.01
N ARG A 50 -4.18 24.55 -12.15
CA ARG A 50 -3.65 24.86 -13.48
C ARG A 50 -4.04 26.26 -13.95
N LYS A 51 -5.26 26.68 -13.65
CA LYS A 51 -5.83 28.01 -13.96
C LYS A 51 -6.82 28.41 -12.88
N GLY A 52 -6.89 29.68 -12.51
CA GLY A 52 -7.85 30.18 -11.52
C GLY A 52 -7.37 31.44 -10.81
N GLY A 53 -8.05 31.79 -9.71
CA GLY A 53 -7.76 32.96 -8.89
C GLY A 53 -6.62 32.73 -7.89
N ALA A 54 -6.87 33.07 -6.62
CA ALA A 54 -5.91 32.96 -5.53
C ALA A 54 -5.74 31.53 -5.01
N GLY A 55 -6.78 30.70 -5.03
CA GLY A 55 -6.69 29.32 -4.55
C GLY A 55 -7.97 28.52 -4.68
N VAL A 56 -7.93 27.26 -4.23
CA VAL A 56 -9.10 26.43 -3.91
C VAL A 56 -8.86 25.79 -2.55
N ARG A 57 -9.94 25.38 -1.88
CA ARG A 57 -9.85 24.53 -0.69
C ARG A 57 -10.25 23.11 -1.07
N ILE A 58 -9.43 22.12 -0.70
CA ILE A 58 -9.82 20.71 -0.78
C ILE A 58 -10.39 20.27 0.56
N ALA A 59 -11.56 19.63 0.52
CA ALA A 59 -12.14 18.94 1.68
C ALA A 59 -12.58 17.54 1.28
N VAL A 60 -12.58 16.62 2.24
CA VAL A 60 -13.05 15.26 2.08
C VAL A 60 -14.12 15.01 3.12
N MET A 61 -15.26 14.51 2.68
CA MET A 61 -16.42 14.27 3.55
C MET A 61 -17.21 13.06 3.05
N PRO A 62 -18.04 12.43 3.89
CA PRO A 62 -19.00 11.43 3.44
C PRO A 62 -19.93 12.01 2.37
N GLU A 63 -20.36 11.20 1.40
CA GLU A 63 -21.28 11.65 0.35
C GLU A 63 -22.60 12.22 0.95
N SER A 64 -23.05 11.68 2.09
CA SER A 64 -24.22 12.15 2.82
C SER A 64 -24.11 13.60 3.32
N GLU A 65 -22.90 14.13 3.52
CA GLU A 65 -22.65 15.47 4.04
C GLU A 65 -22.61 16.55 2.96
N VAL A 66 -22.53 16.18 1.68
CA VAL A 66 -22.49 17.12 0.54
C VAL A 66 -23.73 18.02 0.49
N GLY A 67 -24.90 17.48 0.83
CA GLY A 67 -26.13 18.26 0.89
C GLY A 67 -26.07 19.38 1.95
N ARG A 68 -25.47 19.09 3.11
CA ARG A 68 -25.28 20.08 4.19
C ARG A 68 -24.26 21.13 3.79
N PHE A 69 -23.14 20.71 3.19
CA PHE A 69 -22.11 21.60 2.68
C PHE A 69 -22.66 22.56 1.61
N ARG A 70 -23.47 22.05 0.67
CA ARG A 70 -24.16 22.86 -0.35
C ARG A 70 -25.10 23.89 0.27
N ALA A 71 -25.80 23.51 1.34
CA ALA A 71 -26.69 24.40 2.07
C ALA A 71 -25.96 25.42 2.97
N GLY A 72 -24.62 25.48 2.94
CA GLY A 72 -23.81 26.37 3.78
C GLY A 72 -23.85 26.00 5.27
N ARG A 73 -24.27 24.77 5.60
CA ARG A 73 -24.20 24.23 6.96
C ARG A 73 -22.85 23.56 7.15
N ASP A 74 -22.40 23.52 8.41
CA ASP A 74 -21.16 22.83 8.78
C ASP A 74 -21.32 21.31 8.53
N PRO A 75 -20.59 20.74 7.55
CA PRO A 75 -20.59 19.30 7.30
C PRO A 75 -19.60 18.58 8.23
N GLU A 76 -19.78 17.28 8.39
CA GLU A 76 -18.72 16.45 8.97
C GLU A 76 -17.62 16.17 7.94
N GLU A 77 -16.46 16.82 8.10
CA GLU A 77 -15.30 16.62 7.24
C GLU A 77 -14.34 15.57 7.84
N VAL A 78 -13.88 14.65 7.00
CA VAL A 78 -12.82 13.70 7.36
C VAL A 78 -11.45 14.38 7.33
N ALA A 79 -11.25 15.27 6.36
CA ALA A 79 -10.02 16.03 6.20
C ALA A 79 -10.29 17.30 5.40
N SER A 80 -9.55 18.37 5.70
CA SER A 80 -9.65 19.64 5.00
C SER A 80 -8.30 20.32 4.89
N GLY A 81 -8.04 20.96 3.75
CA GLY A 81 -6.88 21.81 3.52
C GLY A 81 -7.19 23.28 3.74
N THR A 82 -6.14 24.09 3.62
CA THR A 82 -6.22 25.55 3.50
C THR A 82 -6.61 25.95 2.07
N PHE A 83 -6.97 27.22 1.90
CA PHE A 83 -7.31 27.80 0.60
C PHE A 83 -6.04 28.25 -0.12
N GLU A 84 -5.53 27.42 -1.03
CA GLU A 84 -4.21 27.61 -1.65
C GLU A 84 -4.22 27.14 -3.13
N LYS A 85 -3.16 27.45 -3.89
CA LYS A 85 -3.05 27.02 -5.30
C LYS A 85 -2.66 25.56 -5.45
N SER A 86 -2.01 24.99 -4.45
CA SER A 86 -1.62 23.59 -4.42
C SER A 86 -1.55 23.14 -2.97
N GLY A 87 -1.60 21.83 -2.76
CA GLY A 87 -1.48 21.29 -1.42
C GLY A 87 -1.57 19.78 -1.41
N ARG A 88 -1.35 19.23 -0.21
CA ARG A 88 -1.40 17.79 0.03
C ARG A 88 -2.17 17.51 1.31
N LEU A 89 -3.03 16.50 1.27
CA LEU A 89 -3.75 15.98 2.43
C LEU A 89 -3.44 14.49 2.57
N LYS A 90 -3.14 14.06 3.80
CA LYS A 90 -3.00 12.64 4.14
C LYS A 90 -3.86 12.35 5.35
N PHE A 91 -4.79 11.40 5.22
CA PHE A 91 -5.73 11.07 6.28
C PHE A 91 -6.09 9.58 6.23
N HIS A 92 -6.59 9.08 7.35
CA HIS A 92 -7.00 7.70 7.49
C HIS A 92 -8.52 7.61 7.57
N VAL A 93 -9.10 6.73 6.77
CA VAL A 93 -10.53 6.44 6.71
C VAL A 93 -10.76 5.11 7.40
N SER A 94 -11.25 5.15 8.63
CA SER A 94 -11.51 3.95 9.44
C SER A 94 -12.80 3.22 9.06
N THR A 95 -13.78 3.94 8.52
CA THR A 95 -15.08 3.36 8.13
C THR A 95 -15.16 3.27 6.61
N PRO A 96 -15.28 2.07 6.02
CA PRO A 96 -15.50 1.94 4.58
C PRO A 96 -16.83 2.61 4.17
N GLY A 97 -16.84 3.27 3.03
CA GLY A 97 -18.01 4.00 2.56
C GLY A 97 -17.75 4.82 1.31
N ASP A 98 -18.78 5.55 0.90
CA ASP A 98 -18.73 6.49 -0.21
C ASP A 98 -18.41 7.89 0.30
N TYR A 99 -17.25 8.40 -0.12
CA TYR A 99 -16.75 9.72 0.21
C TYR A 99 -16.71 10.58 -1.03
N VAL A 100 -16.61 11.89 -0.84
CA VAL A 100 -16.31 12.81 -1.92
C VAL A 100 -15.10 13.67 -1.60
N VAL A 101 -14.32 13.97 -2.63
CA VAL A 101 -13.35 15.06 -2.60
C VAL A 101 -14.05 16.29 -3.13
N VAL A 102 -14.21 17.29 -2.29
CA VAL A 102 -14.77 18.59 -2.63
C VAL A 102 -13.64 19.53 -3.02
N VAL A 103 -13.73 20.09 -4.22
CA VAL A 103 -12.89 21.21 -4.67
C VAL A 103 -13.71 22.49 -4.51
N ASP A 104 -13.48 23.21 -3.41
CA ASP A 104 -14.23 24.40 -3.02
C ASP A 104 -13.57 25.67 -3.58
N ASN A 105 -14.29 26.35 -4.47
CA ASN A 105 -13.90 27.62 -5.10
C ASN A 105 -14.87 28.75 -4.70
N ARG A 106 -15.62 28.59 -3.61
CA ARG A 106 -16.62 29.59 -3.18
C ARG A 106 -16.02 30.91 -2.72
N LEU A 107 -14.75 30.92 -2.31
CA LEU A 107 -14.01 32.15 -1.97
C LEU A 107 -13.54 32.94 -3.20
N GLU A 108 -13.68 32.40 -4.42
CA GLU A 108 -13.42 33.10 -5.68
C GLU A 108 -14.73 33.54 -6.36
N PRO A 109 -15.21 34.77 -6.14
CA PRO A 109 -16.51 35.20 -6.67
C PRO A 109 -16.53 35.36 -8.19
N GLN A 110 -15.38 35.53 -8.84
CA GLN A 110 -15.29 35.89 -10.26
C GLN A 110 -14.46 34.90 -11.09
N ALA A 111 -13.55 34.15 -10.48
CA ALA A 111 -12.63 33.28 -11.19
C ALA A 111 -13.11 31.81 -11.14
N ARG A 112 -13.18 31.17 -12.29
CA ARG A 112 -13.30 29.70 -12.39
C ARG A 112 -11.95 29.06 -12.13
N ALA A 113 -11.94 27.88 -11.53
CA ALA A 113 -10.71 27.11 -11.31
C ALA A 113 -10.64 25.89 -12.25
N THR A 114 -9.44 25.56 -12.70
CA THR A 114 -9.09 24.26 -13.29
C THR A 114 -8.02 23.64 -12.43
N VAL A 115 -8.35 22.53 -11.77
CA VAL A 115 -7.52 21.90 -10.74
C VAL A 115 -7.19 20.48 -11.16
N ASP A 116 -5.92 20.12 -11.12
CA ASP A 116 -5.44 18.77 -11.25
C ASP A 116 -5.44 18.12 -9.87
N VAL A 117 -6.22 17.05 -9.68
CA VAL A 117 -6.37 16.35 -8.41
C VAL A 117 -5.85 14.93 -8.59
N ARG A 118 -4.89 14.55 -7.75
CA ARG A 118 -4.27 13.22 -7.72
C ARG A 118 -4.52 12.60 -6.37
N GLY A 119 -4.74 11.28 -6.37
CA GLY A 119 -4.93 10.56 -5.13
C GLY A 119 -4.40 9.15 -5.17
N VAL A 120 -3.98 8.69 -4.00
CA VAL A 120 -3.53 7.33 -3.73
C VAL A 120 -4.33 6.80 -2.55
N VAL A 121 -5.03 5.70 -2.75
CA VAL A 121 -5.76 4.98 -1.70
C VAL A 121 -4.98 3.71 -1.38
N THR A 122 -4.42 3.66 -0.18
CA THR A 122 -3.70 2.51 0.35
C THR A 122 -4.56 1.83 1.40
N TYR A 123 -5.15 0.70 1.02
CA TYR A 123 -5.99 -0.06 1.94
C TYR A 123 -5.16 -0.75 3.01
N ASP A 124 -5.71 -0.78 4.22
CA ASP A 124 -5.10 -1.48 5.32
C ASP A 124 -4.96 -2.97 5.00
N PRO A 125 -3.89 -3.63 5.48
CA PRO A 125 -3.80 -5.07 5.39
C PRO A 125 -5.04 -5.64 6.10
N GLY A 126 -5.86 -6.40 5.37
CA GLY A 126 -6.99 -7.12 5.96
C GLY A 126 -6.49 -8.04 7.09
N PRO A 127 -7.40 -8.57 7.93
CA PRO A 127 -7.02 -9.50 8.98
C PRO A 127 -6.16 -10.60 8.36
N ARG A 128 -4.87 -10.61 8.72
CA ARG A 128 -3.95 -11.67 8.33
C ARG A 128 -4.34 -12.86 9.18
N GLU A 129 -5.37 -13.59 8.75
CA GLU A 129 -5.55 -14.94 9.25
C GLU A 129 -4.24 -15.67 8.97
N ALA A 130 -3.52 -16.04 10.02
CA ALA A 130 -2.39 -16.91 9.92
C ALA A 130 -2.90 -18.25 9.36
N ARG A 131 -2.91 -18.38 8.02
CA ARG A 131 -3.24 -19.63 7.36
C ARG A 131 -2.09 -20.58 7.67
N TYR A 132 -2.27 -21.38 8.72
CA TYR A 132 -1.44 -22.54 8.94
C TYR A 132 -1.45 -23.37 7.65
N LEU A 133 -0.27 -23.77 7.16
CA LEU A 133 -0.19 -24.74 6.07
C LEU A 133 -1.06 -25.94 6.45
N SER A 134 -1.88 -26.43 5.51
CA SER A 134 -2.65 -27.66 5.73
C SER A 134 -1.70 -28.78 6.17
N ARG A 135 -2.18 -29.71 7.01
CA ARG A 135 -1.33 -30.78 7.59
C ARG A 135 -0.47 -31.50 6.53
N GLY A 136 -1.03 -31.73 5.33
CA GLY A 136 -0.31 -32.32 4.21
C GLY A 136 0.85 -31.46 3.68
N ARG A 137 0.67 -30.14 3.51
CA ARG A 137 1.76 -29.26 3.05
C ARG A 137 2.84 -29.09 4.11
N LYS A 138 2.49 -29.09 5.39
CA LYS A 138 3.47 -29.12 6.50
C LYS A 138 4.34 -30.36 6.41
N ALA A 139 3.73 -31.54 6.22
CA ALA A 139 4.49 -32.79 6.09
C ALA A 139 5.46 -32.75 4.90
N VAL A 140 5.01 -32.29 3.73
CA VAL A 140 5.87 -32.17 2.53
C VAL A 140 7.08 -31.27 2.78
N VAL A 141 6.88 -30.09 3.38
CA VAL A 141 7.98 -29.16 3.69
C VAL A 141 8.96 -29.79 4.67
N ILE A 142 8.45 -30.40 5.75
CA ILE A 142 9.29 -31.07 6.76
C ILE A 142 10.10 -32.19 6.12
N THR A 143 9.46 -33.08 5.36
CA THR A 143 10.13 -34.22 4.70
C THR A 143 11.17 -33.75 3.70
N LEU A 144 10.88 -32.70 2.90
CA LEU A 144 11.82 -32.18 1.92
C LEU A 144 13.02 -31.52 2.60
N SER A 145 12.79 -30.68 3.62
CA SER A 145 13.86 -30.04 4.39
C SER A 145 14.75 -31.05 5.09
N LEU A 146 14.15 -32.08 5.72
CA LEU A 146 14.89 -33.14 6.38
C LEU A 146 15.67 -33.99 5.38
N GLY A 147 15.07 -34.32 4.23
CA GLY A 147 15.73 -35.09 3.16
C GLY A 147 16.95 -34.37 2.59
N ILE A 148 16.85 -33.06 2.33
CA ILE A 148 17.99 -32.26 1.88
C ILE A 148 19.09 -32.21 2.95
N PHE A 149 18.73 -31.97 4.20
CA PHE A 149 19.69 -31.94 5.31
C PHE A 149 20.45 -33.25 5.44
N VAL A 150 19.74 -34.38 5.45
CA VAL A 150 20.34 -35.72 5.54
C VAL A 150 21.24 -36.00 4.34
N ALA A 151 20.82 -35.65 3.13
CA ALA A 151 21.62 -35.83 1.93
C ALA A 151 22.95 -35.04 2.01
N VAL A 152 22.90 -33.78 2.45
CA VAL A 152 24.11 -32.95 2.62
C VAL A 152 25.01 -33.51 3.71
N ALA A 153 24.46 -33.87 4.87
CA ALA A 153 25.21 -34.43 5.99
C ALA A 153 25.90 -35.75 5.60
N TRP A 154 25.21 -36.61 4.85
CA TRP A 154 25.77 -37.88 4.39
C TRP A 154 26.88 -37.68 3.35
N LEU A 155 26.69 -36.76 2.40
CA LEU A 155 27.72 -36.44 1.41
C LEU A 155 28.98 -35.86 2.08
N ALA A 156 28.80 -34.97 3.06
CA ALA A 156 29.89 -34.41 3.84
C ALA A 156 30.63 -35.49 4.66
N GLY A 157 29.88 -36.39 5.31
CA GLY A 157 30.44 -37.52 6.06
C GLY A 157 31.24 -38.49 5.18
N ARG A 158 30.70 -38.90 4.02
CA ARG A 158 31.44 -39.73 3.05
C ARG A 158 32.73 -39.06 2.58
N ARG A 159 32.68 -37.74 2.34
CA ARG A 159 33.85 -36.98 1.89
C ARG A 159 34.92 -36.90 2.97
N LEU A 160 34.53 -36.75 4.24
CA LEU A 160 35.44 -36.78 5.39
C LEU A 160 36.08 -38.16 5.58
N TRP A 161 35.32 -39.25 5.49
CA TRP A 161 35.90 -40.60 5.57
C TRP A 161 36.85 -40.94 4.41
N GLY A 162 36.56 -40.46 3.19
CA GLY A 162 37.47 -40.61 2.07
C GLY A 162 38.80 -39.87 2.25
N ILE A 163 38.81 -38.75 2.97
CA ILE A 163 40.03 -37.99 3.30
C ILE A 163 40.78 -38.63 4.48
N GLY A 164 40.07 -39.20 5.45
CA GLY A 164 40.68 -39.90 6.59
C GLY A 164 41.53 -41.10 6.17
N LEU A 165 41.02 -41.93 5.26
CA LEU A 165 41.75 -43.09 4.74
C LEU A 165 42.95 -42.68 3.87
N ALA A 166 42.90 -41.55 3.17
CA ALA A 166 44.00 -41.04 2.35
C ALA A 166 45.16 -40.43 3.18
N ASN A 167 44.88 -40.03 4.43
CA ASN A 167 45.90 -39.49 5.34
C ASN A 167 46.59 -40.59 6.16
N GLU A 168 46.01 -41.78 6.27
CA GLU A 168 46.59 -42.92 7.00
C GLU A 168 47.74 -43.60 6.23
N GLU A 169 47.87 -43.38 4.92
CA GLU A 169 48.98 -43.88 4.09
C GLU A 169 50.20 -42.94 4.04
N ARG A 170 50.16 -41.76 4.66
CA ARG A 170 51.32 -40.84 4.74
C ARG A 170 52.00 -40.95 6.11
N GLU A 171 52.61 -42.10 6.37
CA GLU A 171 53.60 -42.25 7.43
C GLU A 171 54.83 -41.39 7.05
N PRO A 172 55.31 -40.47 7.93
CA PRO A 172 56.48 -39.66 7.60
C PRO A 172 57.74 -40.54 7.55
N PRO A 173 58.68 -40.33 6.60
CA PRO A 173 59.86 -41.17 6.48
C PRO A 173 60.70 -41.09 7.75
N PRO A 174 61.37 -42.19 8.15
CA PRO A 174 62.19 -42.18 9.35
C PRO A 174 63.34 -41.18 9.17
N TYR A 175 63.52 -40.32 10.18
CA TYR A 175 64.68 -39.46 10.30
C TYR A 175 65.94 -40.33 10.31
N VAL A 176 66.82 -40.12 9.33
CA VAL A 176 68.22 -40.59 9.31
C VAL A 176 69.12 -39.45 9.71
#